data_AF-A0A2K9NV58-F1
#
_entry.id   AF-A0A2K9NV58-F1
#
_cell.length_a   1.000
_cell.length_b   1.000
_cell.length_c   1.000
_cell.angle_alpha   90.00
_cell.angle_beta   90.00
_cell.angle_gamma   90.00
#
_symmetry.space_group_name_H-M   'P 1'
#
loop_
_entity.id
_entity.type
_entity.pdbx_description
1 polymer ?
#
loop_
_entity_poly.entity_id
_entity_poly.type
_entity_poly.pdbx_seq_one_letter_code
_entity_poly.pdbx_strand_id
1 'polypeptide(L)'
;MKTFILCLLFSFNVKAELQAPEYGSCNFYLSLEKTIPCGPAGYAKDFGYFYCEQFLKAKAYRFSERGKEFLTKNAFCLQDEIYRAYMENPHLSCQQIESSAFKDHVNCYTESDFCELSISDKVILTNIIKKQLPLKIVRDQIKEVLKRCRQQ
;
A
#
# COMPACT_ATOMS: atom_id res chain seq x y z
N MET A 1 42.49 -44.74 -4.65
CA MET A 1 41.10 -44.92 -4.21
C MET A 1 40.47 -43.54 -4.15
N LYS A 2 39.68 -43.15 -5.15
CA LYS A 2 39.17 -41.77 -5.33
C LYS A 2 37.81 -41.66 -4.64
N THR A 3 37.74 -40.88 -3.57
CA THR A 3 36.49 -40.55 -2.88
C THR A 3 35.71 -39.56 -3.74
N PHE A 4 34.60 -40.00 -4.33
CA PHE A 4 33.65 -39.14 -5.02
C PHE A 4 32.78 -38.42 -3.98
N ILE A 5 32.96 -37.10 -3.85
CA ILE A 5 32.04 -36.24 -3.09
C ILE A 5 30.82 -36.01 -3.98
N LEU A 6 29.71 -36.66 -3.66
CA LEU A 6 28.41 -36.43 -4.28
C LEU A 6 27.79 -35.17 -3.64
N CYS A 7 28.07 -33.99 -4.19
CA CYS A 7 27.33 -32.77 -3.85
C CYS A 7 25.91 -32.87 -4.42
N LEU A 8 24.97 -33.33 -3.60
CA LEU A 8 23.54 -33.17 -3.83
C LEU A 8 23.20 -31.68 -3.73
N LEU A 9 23.13 -31.01 -4.88
CA LEU A 9 22.53 -29.68 -5.01
C LEU A 9 21.02 -29.84 -4.83
N PHE A 10 20.55 -29.83 -3.57
CA PHE A 10 19.14 -29.57 -3.29
C PHE A 10 18.85 -28.16 -3.80
N SER A 11 18.20 -28.07 -4.95
CA SER A 11 17.59 -26.83 -5.41
C SER A 11 16.43 -26.55 -4.46
N PHE A 12 16.70 -25.80 -3.39
CA PHE A 12 15.64 -25.25 -2.55
C PHE A 12 14.84 -24.29 -3.45
N ASN A 13 13.67 -24.73 -3.88
CA ASN A 13 12.67 -23.85 -4.47
C ASN A 13 12.20 -22.92 -3.35
N VAL A 14 12.90 -21.79 -3.15
CA VAL A 14 12.43 -20.72 -2.29
C VAL A 14 11.24 -20.10 -2.99
N LYS A 15 10.03 -20.53 -2.62
CA LYS A 15 8.81 -19.83 -3.01
C LYS A 15 8.92 -18.42 -2.44
N ALA A 16 8.68 -17.39 -3.25
CA ALA A 16 8.66 -16.02 -2.76
C ALA A 16 7.53 -15.91 -1.71
N GLU A 17 7.91 -15.59 -0.48
CA GLU A 17 6.97 -15.29 0.60
C GLU A 17 6.69 -13.79 0.61
N LEU A 18 5.44 -13.41 0.84
CA LEU A 18 5.06 -12.01 0.99
C LEU A 18 5.76 -11.42 2.21
N GLN A 19 6.52 -10.36 2.00
CA GLN A 19 7.18 -9.64 3.09
C GLN A 19 6.13 -8.79 3.83
N ALA A 20 6.21 -8.80 5.16
CA ALA A 20 5.40 -7.91 5.99
C ALA A 20 5.70 -6.43 5.69
N PRO A 21 4.73 -5.52 5.87
CA PRO A 21 4.94 -4.09 5.67
C PRO A 21 5.89 -3.49 6.71
N GLU A 22 6.60 -2.45 6.30
CA GLU A 22 7.51 -1.69 7.14
C GLU A 22 7.14 -0.21 7.10
N TYR A 23 7.24 0.48 8.24
CA TYR A 23 6.95 1.91 8.30
C TYR A 23 7.87 2.71 7.37
N GLY A 24 7.25 3.50 6.47
CA GLY A 24 7.97 4.38 5.56
C GLY A 24 8.61 3.67 4.36
N SER A 25 8.27 2.41 4.11
CA SER A 25 8.77 1.64 2.96
C SER A 25 7.67 1.42 1.92
N CYS A 26 8.05 1.41 0.64
CA CYS A 26 7.18 1.00 -0.47
C CYS A 26 7.50 -0.42 -0.97
N ASN A 27 8.48 -1.11 -0.37
CA ASN A 27 8.94 -2.43 -0.81
C ASN A 27 7.88 -3.52 -0.69
N PHE A 28 6.90 -3.36 0.21
CA PHE A 28 5.76 -4.25 0.34
C PHE A 28 5.10 -4.53 -1.02
N TYR A 29 4.86 -3.49 -1.83
CA TYR A 29 4.21 -3.65 -3.13
C TYR A 29 5.07 -4.42 -4.14
N LEU A 30 6.40 -4.29 -4.07
CA LEU A 30 7.31 -5.07 -4.91
C LEU A 30 7.31 -6.54 -4.50
N SER A 31 7.26 -6.79 -3.19
CA SER A 31 7.11 -8.15 -2.65
C SER A 31 5.76 -8.76 -3.03
N LEU A 32 4.68 -7.99 -2.93
CA LEU A 32 3.33 -8.39 -3.33
C LEU A 32 3.27 -8.81 -4.79
N GLU A 33 3.82 -8.00 -5.69
CA GLU A 33 3.87 -8.35 -7.12
C GLU A 33 4.72 -9.60 -7.39
N LYS A 34 5.81 -9.81 -6.64
CA LYS A 34 6.63 -11.02 -6.77
C LYS A 34 5.88 -12.28 -6.32
N THR A 35 5.05 -12.15 -5.29
CA THR A 35 4.29 -13.26 -4.70
C THR A 35 3.01 -13.55 -5.48
N ILE A 36 2.29 -12.52 -5.91
CA ILE A 36 1.06 -12.60 -6.71
C ILE A 36 1.22 -11.68 -7.93
N PRO A 37 1.79 -12.18 -9.05
CA PRO A 37 2.10 -11.37 -10.21
C PRO A 37 0.82 -10.98 -10.97
N CYS A 38 0.49 -9.69 -10.91
CA CYS A 38 -0.66 -9.10 -11.59
C CYS A 38 -0.27 -8.30 -12.84
N GLY A 39 1.04 -8.18 -13.09
CA GLY A 39 1.59 -7.52 -14.26
C GLY A 39 1.78 -6.01 -14.05
N PRO A 40 2.33 -5.32 -15.07
CA PRO A 40 2.68 -3.91 -14.95
C PRO A 40 1.47 -2.98 -14.72
N ALA A 41 0.27 -3.39 -15.13
CA ALA A 41 -0.99 -2.67 -14.89
C ALA A 41 -1.73 -3.17 -13.63
N GLY A 42 -1.13 -4.10 -12.86
CA GLY A 42 -1.71 -4.61 -11.63
C GLY A 42 -1.64 -3.58 -10.50
N TYR A 43 -2.53 -3.73 -9.51
CA TYR A 43 -2.66 -2.81 -8.38
C TYR A 43 -1.34 -2.51 -7.68
N ALA A 44 -0.52 -3.53 -7.41
CA ALA A 44 0.73 -3.38 -6.67
C ALA A 44 1.70 -2.42 -7.37
N LYS A 45 1.86 -2.51 -8.69
CA LYS A 45 2.82 -1.69 -9.45
C LYS A 45 2.23 -0.36 -9.92
N ASP A 46 1.10 -0.39 -10.61
CA ASP A 46 0.55 0.80 -11.29
C ASP A 46 -0.15 1.76 -10.33
N PHE A 47 -0.55 1.27 -9.15
CA PHE A 47 -1.25 2.08 -8.16
C PHE A 47 -0.50 2.16 -6.83
N GLY A 48 -0.37 1.05 -6.10
CA GLY A 48 0.18 1.00 -4.75
C GLY A 48 1.61 1.55 -4.67
N TYR A 49 2.55 0.93 -5.38
CA TYR A 49 3.94 1.36 -5.42
C TYR A 49 4.09 2.78 -6.00
N PHE A 50 3.42 3.05 -7.13
CA PHE A 50 3.46 4.36 -7.78
C PHE A 50 3.06 5.50 -6.83
N TYR A 51 1.93 5.40 -6.15
CA TYR A 51 1.48 6.44 -5.23
C TYR A 51 2.28 6.46 -3.94
N CYS A 52 2.69 5.31 -3.42
CA CYS A 52 3.55 5.23 -2.24
C CYS A 52 4.84 6.03 -2.43
N GLU A 53 5.54 5.84 -3.54
CA GLU A 53 6.78 6.57 -3.85
C GLU A 53 6.55 8.08 -4.01
N GLN A 54 5.44 8.46 -4.64
CA GLN A 54 5.08 9.87 -4.82
C GLN A 54 4.80 10.56 -3.47
N PHE A 55 4.13 9.87 -2.55
CA PHE A 55 3.90 10.34 -1.19
C PHE A 55 5.20 10.36 -0.37
N LEU A 56 6.05 9.34 -0.47
CA LEU A 56 7.33 9.28 0.23
C LEU A 56 8.25 10.44 -0.18
N LYS A 57 8.32 10.73 -1.49
CA LYS A 57 9.05 11.88 -2.03
C LYS A 57 8.49 13.21 -1.53
N ALA A 58 7.16 13.36 -1.50
CA ALA A 58 6.53 14.58 -1.02
C ALA A 58 6.68 14.77 0.50
N LYS A 59 6.61 13.68 1.27
CA LYS A 59 6.79 13.64 2.74
C LYS A 59 8.09 14.30 3.16
N ALA A 60 9.17 14.11 2.41
CA ALA A 60 10.49 14.63 2.75
C ALA A 60 10.55 16.16 2.85
N TYR A 61 9.74 16.90 2.07
CA TYR A 61 9.91 18.37 1.94
C TYR A 61 8.63 19.21 1.93
N ARG A 62 7.45 18.59 1.79
CA ARG A 62 6.21 19.34 1.52
C ARG A 62 5.20 19.30 2.66
N PHE A 63 5.24 18.26 3.49
CA PHE A 63 4.26 18.04 4.55
C PHE A 63 4.73 18.62 5.88
N SER A 64 3.75 19.04 6.70
CA SER A 64 3.97 19.32 8.12
C SER A 64 4.41 18.04 8.87
N GLU A 65 4.91 18.16 10.10
CA GLU A 65 5.24 16.97 10.90
C GLU A 65 4.04 16.04 11.11
N ARG A 66 2.84 16.61 11.35
CA ARG A 66 1.60 15.83 11.43
C ARG A 66 1.26 15.16 10.09
N GLY A 67 1.46 15.86 8.98
CA GLY A 67 1.29 15.29 7.64
C GLY A 67 2.26 14.12 7.37
N LYS A 68 3.51 14.22 7.83
CA LYS A 68 4.50 13.14 7.71
C LYS A 68 4.12 11.92 8.56
N GLU A 69 3.59 12.14 9.75
CA GLU A 69 3.08 11.09 10.62
C GLU A 69 1.87 10.39 9.98
N PHE A 70 0.88 11.15 9.52
CA PHE A 70 -0.27 10.63 8.77
C PHE A 70 0.18 9.76 7.60
N LEU A 71 1.09 10.24 6.75
CA LEU A 71 1.56 9.49 5.59
C LEU A 71 2.21 8.16 5.99
N THR A 72 2.91 8.13 7.12
CA THR A 72 3.58 6.92 7.62
C THR A 72 2.59 5.90 8.15
N LYS A 73 1.65 6.34 9.00
CA LYS A 73 0.58 5.51 9.55
C LYS A 73 -0.34 4.98 8.44
N ASN A 74 -0.76 5.87 7.54
CA ASN A 74 -1.69 5.52 6.46
C ASN A 74 -1.07 4.55 5.45
N ALA A 75 0.19 4.77 5.06
CA ALA A 75 0.88 3.83 4.16
C ALA A 75 1.03 2.45 4.81
N PHE A 76 1.44 2.40 6.08
CA PHE A 76 1.56 1.13 6.81
C PHE A 76 0.20 0.42 6.91
N CYS A 77 -0.86 1.12 7.32
CA CYS A 77 -2.21 0.56 7.42
C CYS A 77 -2.68 -0.07 6.11
N LEU A 78 -2.56 0.67 4.99
CA LEU A 78 -2.97 0.18 3.68
C LEU A 78 -2.21 -1.08 3.24
N GLN A 79 -0.93 -1.19 3.58
CA GLN A 79 -0.13 -2.37 3.27
C GLN A 79 -0.46 -3.54 4.21
N ASP A 80 -0.68 -3.25 5.50
CA ASP A 80 -1.00 -4.25 6.53
C ASP A 80 -2.36 -4.92 6.29
N GLU A 81 -3.37 -4.18 5.81
CA GLU A 81 -4.66 -4.77 5.42
C GLU A 81 -4.51 -5.80 4.30
N ILE A 82 -3.71 -5.50 3.27
CA ILE A 82 -3.42 -6.46 2.20
C ILE A 82 -2.61 -7.64 2.72
N TYR A 83 -1.62 -7.39 3.58
CA TYR A 83 -0.82 -8.44 4.21
C TYR A 83 -1.68 -9.39 5.03
N ARG A 84 -2.58 -8.88 5.88
CA ARG A 84 -3.53 -9.68 6.66
C ARG A 84 -4.46 -10.49 5.76
N ALA A 85 -5.03 -9.87 4.73
CA ALA A 85 -5.88 -10.57 3.76
C ALA A 85 -5.14 -11.73 3.08
N TYR A 86 -3.84 -11.56 2.77
CA TYR A 86 -2.99 -12.62 2.25
C TYR A 86 -2.72 -13.73 3.29
N MET A 87 -2.46 -13.36 4.54
CA MET A 87 -2.25 -14.34 5.62
C MET A 87 -3.49 -15.19 5.88
N GLU A 88 -4.69 -14.62 5.72
CA GLU A 88 -5.96 -15.34 5.81
C GLU A 88 -6.23 -16.20 4.56
N ASN A 89 -5.87 -15.70 3.37
CA ASN A 89 -6.04 -16.41 2.11
C ASN A 89 -4.83 -16.20 1.18
N PRO A 90 -3.86 -17.13 1.15
CA PRO A 90 -2.68 -17.01 0.27
C PRO A 90 -2.96 -17.14 -1.24
N HIS A 91 -4.23 -17.31 -1.63
CA HIS A 91 -4.68 -17.50 -3.01
C HIS A 91 -5.53 -16.32 -3.53
N LEU A 92 -5.33 -15.11 -3.02
CA LEU A 92 -5.98 -13.91 -3.55
C LEU A 92 -5.70 -13.75 -5.05
N SER A 93 -6.76 -13.46 -5.81
CA SER A 93 -6.64 -13.02 -7.19
C SER A 93 -6.26 -11.54 -7.27
N CYS A 94 -5.75 -11.10 -8.42
CA CYS A 94 -5.44 -9.68 -8.67
C CYS A 94 -6.64 -8.77 -8.44
N GLN A 95 -7.83 -9.21 -8.83
CA GLN A 95 -9.08 -8.46 -8.61
C GLN A 95 -9.43 -8.38 -7.12
N GLN A 96 -9.19 -9.45 -6.35
CA GLN A 96 -9.42 -9.44 -4.91
C GLN A 96 -8.45 -8.50 -4.19
N ILE A 97 -7.17 -8.48 -4.59
CA ILE A 97 -6.18 -7.53 -4.06
C ILE A 97 -6.64 -6.09 -4.31
N GLU A 98 -6.97 -5.76 -5.55
CA GLU A 98 -7.40 -4.40 -5.92
C GLU A 98 -8.67 -3.99 -5.17
N SER A 99 -9.68 -4.86 -5.14
CA SER A 99 -10.95 -4.57 -4.47
C SER A 99 -10.79 -4.43 -2.96
N SER A 100 -9.97 -5.28 -2.31
CA SER A 100 -9.71 -5.16 -0.87
C SER A 100 -8.99 -3.84 -0.60
N ALA A 101 -7.91 -3.59 -1.34
CA ALA A 101 -7.11 -2.40 -1.12
C ALA A 101 -7.94 -1.12 -1.23
N PHE A 102 -8.84 -0.99 -2.21
CA PHE A 102 -9.75 0.17 -2.27
C PHE A 102 -10.77 0.21 -1.12
N LYS A 103 -11.28 -0.92 -0.64
CA LYS A 103 -12.22 -0.92 0.50
C LYS A 103 -11.60 -0.30 1.76
N ASP A 104 -10.33 -0.57 2.00
CA ASP A 104 -9.67 -0.26 3.27
C ASP A 104 -9.20 1.21 3.37
N HIS A 105 -9.20 1.96 2.27
CA HIS A 105 -8.79 3.38 2.25
C HIS A 105 -9.59 4.24 3.22
N VAL A 106 -10.89 4.01 3.34
CA VAL A 106 -11.73 4.85 4.22
C VAL A 106 -11.29 4.69 5.68
N ASN A 107 -11.08 3.45 6.13
CA ASN A 107 -10.66 3.15 7.49
C ASN A 107 -9.24 3.70 7.74
N CYS A 108 -8.28 3.35 6.89
CA CYS A 108 -6.89 3.77 7.07
C CYS A 108 -6.71 5.29 7.09
N TYR A 109 -7.44 6.03 6.25
CA TYR A 109 -7.40 7.49 6.29
C TYR A 109 -7.93 8.03 7.62
N THR A 110 -9.06 7.52 8.11
CA THR A 110 -9.64 8.00 9.37
C THR A 110 -8.84 7.61 10.60
N GLU A 111 -8.25 6.42 10.62
CA GLU A 111 -7.45 5.92 11.75
C GLU A 111 -6.03 6.50 11.80
N SER A 112 -5.55 7.05 10.68
CA SER A 112 -4.22 7.66 10.58
C SER A 112 -4.21 9.16 10.86
N ASP A 113 -5.29 9.73 11.40
CA ASP A 113 -5.45 11.14 11.73
C ASP A 113 -5.61 12.08 10.51
N PHE A 114 -6.28 11.64 9.43
CA PHE A 114 -6.55 12.50 8.27
C PHE A 114 -7.40 13.73 8.63
N CYS A 115 -8.35 13.57 9.55
CA CYS A 115 -9.36 14.57 9.86
C CYS A 115 -8.73 15.83 10.47
N GLU A 116 -7.65 15.64 11.23
CA GLU A 116 -6.87 16.63 11.96
C GLU A 116 -5.75 17.25 11.10
N LEU A 117 -5.57 16.80 9.84
CA LEU A 117 -4.59 17.42 8.95
C LEU A 117 -4.97 18.86 8.62
N SER A 118 -3.92 19.68 8.47
CA SER A 118 -4.05 21.04 8.00
C SER A 118 -4.63 21.09 6.58
N ILE A 119 -5.25 22.22 6.21
CA ILE A 119 -5.74 22.43 4.85
C ILE A 119 -4.58 22.32 3.84
N SER A 120 -3.39 22.79 4.19
CA SER A 120 -2.19 22.69 3.34
C SER A 120 -1.83 21.23 3.04
N ASP A 121 -1.75 20.37 4.06
CA ASP A 121 -1.45 18.95 3.88
C ASP A 121 -2.52 18.25 3.02
N LYS A 122 -3.81 18.53 3.27
CA LYS A 122 -4.93 18.00 2.48
C LYS A 122 -4.86 18.45 1.01
N VAL A 123 -4.42 19.69 0.73
CA VAL A 123 -4.21 20.19 -0.63
C VAL A 123 -3.04 19.46 -1.31
N ILE A 124 -1.95 19.19 -0.60
CA ILE A 124 -0.81 18.44 -1.15
C ILE A 124 -1.25 17.01 -1.50
N LEU A 125 -1.97 16.31 -0.61
CA LEU A 125 -2.52 14.98 -0.89
C LEU A 125 -3.37 14.99 -2.16
N THR A 126 -4.33 15.91 -2.23
CA THR A 126 -5.25 16.06 -3.37
C THR A 126 -4.49 16.31 -4.68
N ASN A 127 -3.43 17.12 -4.65
CA ASN A 127 -2.61 17.40 -5.83
C ASN A 127 -1.84 16.18 -6.34
N ILE A 128 -1.39 15.29 -5.44
CA ILE A 128 -0.70 14.05 -5.82
C ILE A 128 -1.67 13.10 -6.53
N ILE A 129 -2.90 12.94 -6.00
CA ILE A 129 -3.91 12.03 -6.56
C ILE A 129 -4.83 12.69 -7.60
N LYS A 130 -4.53 13.91 -8.05
CA LYS A 130 -5.43 14.72 -8.90
C LYS A 130 -5.99 13.98 -10.13
N LYS A 131 -5.17 13.09 -10.73
CA LYS A 131 -5.55 12.30 -11.91
C LYS A 131 -6.62 11.24 -11.60
N GLN A 132 -6.74 10.84 -10.34
CA GLN A 132 -7.69 9.82 -9.88
C GLN A 132 -9.02 10.42 -9.44
N LEU A 133 -9.08 11.73 -9.18
CA LEU A 133 -10.30 12.43 -8.75
C LEU A 133 -11.51 12.28 -9.70
N PRO A 134 -11.36 12.13 -11.02
CA PRO A 134 -12.51 11.84 -11.88
C PRO A 134 -13.18 10.49 -11.61
N LEU A 135 -12.43 9.51 -11.09
CA LEU A 135 -12.93 8.16 -10.85
C LEU A 135 -14.01 8.17 -9.75
N LYS A 136 -15.14 7.51 -10.03
CA LYS A 136 -16.26 7.46 -9.08
C LYS A 136 -15.86 6.83 -7.76
N ILE A 137 -15.11 5.72 -7.79
CA ILE A 137 -14.64 5.01 -6.59
C ILE A 137 -13.85 5.93 -5.65
N VAL A 138 -12.93 6.72 -6.20
CA VAL A 138 -12.11 7.68 -5.45
C VAL A 138 -12.96 8.79 -4.84
N ARG A 139 -13.92 9.34 -5.60
CA ARG A 139 -14.83 10.39 -5.09
C ARG A 139 -15.72 9.86 -3.97
N ASP A 140 -16.20 8.63 -4.08
CA ASP A 140 -17.06 8.02 -3.07
C ASP A 140 -16.28 7.75 -1.78
N GLN A 141 -15.02 7.27 -1.88
CA GLN A 141 -14.13 7.14 -0.73
C GLN A 141 -13.85 8.49 -0.05
N ILE A 142 -13.49 9.53 -0.82
CA ILE A 142 -13.24 10.87 -0.26
C ILE A 142 -14.48 11.38 0.47
N LYS A 143 -15.68 11.23 -0.11
CA LYS A 143 -16.94 11.63 0.53
C LYS A 143 -17.16 10.89 1.84
N GLU A 144 -16.89 9.59 1.89
CA GLU A 144 -17.08 8.79 3.09
C GLU A 144 -16.06 9.14 4.18
N VAL A 145 -14.78 9.35 3.84
CA VAL A 145 -13.77 9.85 4.78
C VAL A 145 -14.20 11.19 5.36
N LEU A 146 -14.62 12.15 4.52
CA LEU A 146 -15.07 13.46 4.98
C LEU A 146 -16.35 13.39 5.81
N LYS A 147 -17.23 12.40 5.55
CA LYS A 147 -18.41 12.16 6.37
C LYS A 147 -18.02 11.67 7.76
N ARG A 148 -17.09 10.72 7.87
CA ARG A 148 -16.56 10.25 9.15
C ARG A 148 -15.85 11.35 9.94
N CYS A 149 -15.07 12.21 9.27
CA CYS A 149 -14.44 13.36 9.92
C CYS A 149 -15.44 14.37 10.53
N ARG A 150 -16.69 14.42 10.05
CA ARG A 150 -17.74 15.28 10.65
C ARG A 150 -18.41 14.64 11.88
N GLN A 151 -18.15 13.37 12.13
CA GLN A 151 -18.76 12.60 13.22
C GLN A 151 -17.78 12.36 14.39
N GLN A 152 -16.52 12.78 14.24
CA GLN A 152 -15.50 12.84 15.29
C GLN A 152 -15.62 14.17 16.04
#